data_AF-A0A5N5WHM2-F1
#
_entry.id   AF-A0A5N5WHM2-F1
#
_cell.length_a   1.000
_cell.length_b   1.000
_cell.length_c   1.000
_cell.angle_alpha   90.00
_cell.angle_beta   90.00
_cell.angle_gamma   90.00
#
_symmetry.space_group_name_H-M   'P 1'
#
loop_
_entity.id
_entity.type
_entity.pdbx_description
1 polymer ?
#
loop_
_entity_poly.entity_id
_entity_poly.type
_entity_poly.pdbx_seq_one_letter_code
_entity_poly.pdbx_strand_id
1 'polypeptide(L)' 'MISSIIRSGKNAARMFCEPARLFTLAESLGGVESLCEVPAAMTHNGIQGTVGKRAEYSI' A
#
# COMPACT_ATOMS: atom_id res chain seq x y z
N MET A 1 -11.10 5.99 -4.60
CA MET A 1 -9.76 5.65 -4.10
C MET A 1 -9.75 5.83 -2.59
N ILE A 2 -9.22 4.87 -1.85
CA ILE A 2 -9.13 4.91 -0.40
C ILE A 2 -7.71 4.48 -0.02
N SER A 3 -7.12 5.12 0.98
CA SER A 3 -5.83 4.75 1.55
C SER A 3 -6.00 4.40 3.01
N SER A 4 -5.31 3.35 3.46
CA SER A 4 -5.35 2.88 4.85
C SER A 4 -3.94 2.59 5.35
N ILE A 5 -3.74 2.71 6.66
CA ILE A 5 -2.46 2.38 7.30
C ILE A 5 -2.61 1.02 7.97
N ILE A 6 -1.79 0.08 7.57
CA ILE A 6 -1.70 -1.24 8.19
C ILE A 6 -0.78 -1.12 9.41
N ARG A 7 -1.24 -1.61 10.57
CA ARG A 7 -0.41 -1.69 11.78
C ARG A 7 0.79 -2.61 11.54
N SER A 8 1.85 -2.45 12.33
CA SER A 8 3.08 -3.27 12.23
C SER A 8 3.93 -3.02 10.97
N GLY A 9 3.75 -1.88 10.30
CA GLY A 9 4.72 -1.33 9.35
C GLY A 9 4.74 -1.96 7.95
N LYS A 10 5.84 -1.72 7.21
CA LYS A 10 5.97 -2.00 5.77
C LYS A 10 5.71 -3.47 5.40
N ASN A 11 6.27 -4.40 6.18
CA ASN A 11 6.12 -5.83 5.89
C ASN A 11 4.68 -6.30 6.07
N ALA A 12 3.96 -5.77 7.06
CA ALA A 12 2.55 -6.08 7.29
C ALA A 12 1.67 -5.57 6.14
N ALA A 13 1.95 -4.38 5.61
CA ALA A 13 1.24 -3.86 4.44
C ALA A 13 1.40 -4.77 3.20
N ARG A 14 2.61 -5.31 2.97
CA ARG A 14 2.85 -6.28 1.89
C ARG A 14 2.07 -7.58 2.12
N MET A 15 2.16 -8.14 3.33
CA MET A 15 1.43 -9.36 3.71
C MET A 15 -0.09 -9.19 3.67
N PHE A 16 -0.60 -7.96 3.77
CA PHE A 16 -2.02 -7.66 3.62
C PHE A 16 -2.48 -7.72 2.16
N CYS A 17 -1.76 -7.08 1.22
CA CYS A 17 -2.17 -7.09 -0.19
C CYS A 17 -1.85 -8.42 -0.91
N GLU A 18 -0.74 -9.10 -0.60
CA GLU A 18 -0.28 -10.27 -1.38
C GLU A 18 -1.25 -11.47 -1.45
N PRO A 19 -1.88 -11.92 -0.36
CA PRO A 19 -2.81 -13.04 -0.40
C PRO A 19 -4.25 -12.60 -0.72
N ALA A 20 -4.49 -11.34 -1.07
CA ALA A 20 -5.83 -10.84 -1.33
C ALA A 20 -6.44 -11.51 -2.58
N ARG A 21 -7.60 -12.16 -2.41
CA ARG A 21 -8.27 -12.88 -3.52
C ARG A 21 -9.16 -11.99 -4.37
N LEU A 22 -9.62 -10.87 -3.81
CA LEU A 22 -10.52 -9.93 -4.49
C LEU A 22 -9.78 -8.73 -5.08
N PHE A 23 -8.57 -8.45 -4.59
CA PHE A 23 -7.77 -7.33 -5.04
C PHE A 23 -6.55 -7.85 -5.78
N THR A 24 -6.34 -7.38 -6.99
CA THR A 24 -5.09 -7.62 -7.71
C THR A 24 -4.02 -6.68 -7.16
N LEU A 25 -2.86 -7.22 -6.80
CA LEU A 25 -1.68 -6.42 -6.46
C LEU A 25 -1.07 -5.87 -7.76
N ALA A 26 -1.32 -4.60 -8.08
CA ALA A 26 -0.87 -3.99 -9.33
C ALA A 26 -0.78 -2.45 -9.24
N GLU A 27 0.02 -1.86 -10.13
CA GLU A 27 0.10 -0.41 -10.33
C GLU A 27 -0.95 0.02 -11.35
N SER A 28 -2.02 0.68 -10.91
CA SER A 28 -3.00 1.45 -11.69
C SER A 28 -4.17 1.84 -10.76
N LEU A 29 -5.15 2.58 -11.26
CA LEU A 29 -6.40 2.87 -10.56
C LEU A 29 -7.51 3.28 -11.53
N GLY A 30 -8.77 3.15 -11.09
CA GLY A 30 -9.94 3.62 -11.84
C GLY A 30 -10.57 2.60 -12.79
N GLY A 31 -10.05 1.37 -12.82
CA GLY A 31 -10.68 0.23 -13.47
C GLY A 31 -11.93 -0.26 -12.75
N VAL A 32 -12.64 -1.20 -13.38
CA VAL A 32 -13.79 -1.90 -12.77
C VAL A 32 -13.33 -3.00 -11.80
N GLU A 33 -12.12 -3.50 -12.00
CA GLU A 33 -11.41 -4.43 -11.14
C GLU A 33 -10.91 -3.74 -9.86
N SER A 34 -10.86 -4.51 -8.76
CA SER A 34 -10.31 -4.03 -7.50
C SER A 34 -8.79 -4.17 -7.48
N LEU A 35 -8.09 -3.07 -7.19
CA LEU A 35 -6.63 -3.01 -7.14
C LEU A 35 -6.14 -2.63 -5.73
N CYS A 36 -5.05 -3.27 -5.28
CA CYS A 36 -4.32 -2.94 -4.05
C CYS A 36 -2.87 -2.67 -4.45
N GLU A 37 -2.21 -1.74 -3.76
CA GLU A 37 -0.78 -1.51 -3.92
C GLU A 37 -0.13 -1.14 -2.58
N VAL A 38 1.19 -1.26 -2.54
CA VAL A 38 2.02 -0.71 -1.46
C VAL A 38 2.80 0.47 -2.06
N PRO A 39 2.30 1.72 -1.98
CA PRO A 39 2.83 2.84 -2.77
C PRO A 39 4.34 3.05 -2.58
N ALA A 40 4.83 2.94 -1.33
CA ALA A 40 6.24 3.11 -0.99
C ALA A 40 7.17 2.06 -1.64
N ALA A 41 6.63 0.94 -2.13
CA ALA A 41 7.38 -0.10 -2.84
C ALA A 41 7.03 -0.18 -4.33
N MET A 42 6.03 0.59 -4.80
CA MET A 42 5.45 0.52 -6.15
C MET A 42 5.38 1.92 -6.76
N THR A 43 4.20 2.50 -6.96
CA THR A 43 3.99 3.76 -7.71
C THR A 43 4.74 4.98 -7.17
N HIS A 44 5.13 4.98 -5.89
CA HIS A 44 5.86 6.08 -5.24
C HIS A 44 7.30 5.68 -4.87
N ASN A 45 7.81 4.56 -5.40
CA ASN A 45 9.18 4.13 -5.17
C ASN A 45 10.17 5.22 -5.63
N GLY A 46 11.09 5.59 -4.76
CA GLY A 46 12.08 6.65 -5.02
C GLY A 46 11.67 8.07 -4.64
N ILE A 47 10.44 8.30 -4.18
CA ILE A 47 10.04 9.60 -3.60
C ILE A 47 10.61 9.70 -2.18
N GLN A 48 11.51 10.66 -1.97
CA GLN A 48 12.13 10.94 -0.66
C GLN A 48 11.56 12.26 -0.09
N GLY A 49 10.93 12.21 1.09
CA GLY A 49 10.43 13.39 1.80
C GLY A 49 8.91 13.42 2.05
N THR A 50 8.52 14.09 3.14
CA THR A 50 7.18 14.36 3.76
C THR A 50 6.18 13.19 3.93
N VAL A 51 6.29 12.13 3.16
CA VAL A 51 5.43 10.95 3.18
C VAL A 51 6.02 9.92 4.15
N GLY A 52 5.32 9.61 5.26
CA GLY A 52 5.54 8.33 5.94
C GLY A 52 5.78 8.31 7.46
N LYS A 53 5.84 9.44 8.18
CA LYS A 53 5.96 9.39 9.65
C LYS A 53 4.75 8.78 10.38
N ARG A 54 3.66 8.39 9.70
CA ARG A 54 2.47 7.79 10.35
C ARG A 54 2.53 6.27 10.48
N ALA A 55 3.16 5.56 9.52
CA ALA A 55 3.24 4.10 9.56
C ALA A 55 4.24 3.60 10.60
N GLU A 56 5.32 4.35 10.86
CA GLU A 56 6.29 4.07 11.92
C GLU A 56 5.72 4.22 13.34
N TYR A 57 4.67 5.03 13.52
CA TYR A 57 4.06 5.31 14.82
C TYR A 57 2.80 4.47 15.11
N SER A 58 2.42 3.58 14.18
CA SER A 58 1.26 2.70 14.33
C SER A 58 1.69 1.38 14.99
N ILE A 59 2.00 1.45 16.30
CA ILE A 59 2.08 0.30 17.21
C ILE A 59 0.73 -0.43 17.27
#